data_AF-A0A2H0FL58-F1
#
_entry.id   AF-A0A2H0FL58-F1
#
_cell.length_a   1.000
_cell.length_b   1.000
_cell.length_c   1.000
_cell.angle_alpha   90.00
_cell.angle_beta   90.00
_cell.angle_gamma   90.00
#
_symmetry.space_group_name_H-M   'P 1'
#
loop_
_entity.id
_entity.type
_entity.pdbx_description
1 polymer ?
#
loop_
_entity_poly.entity_id
_entity_poly.type
_entity_poly.pdbx_seq_one_letter_code
_entity_poly.pdbx_strand_id
1 'polypeptide(L)'
;MTIAIIGAGITGLYLAWKLVEKGHQVTVFEKKEKIGKEACSGLFSERILDFIPESQKLIQNQIEYCLIHFPKRTLKIKFSGKFLVVNRFELDNLVAKLAENSGAKIILKSQINSPPEGFDKIIGCDGQNSVIRKSLGLPSPTYRLAIQGFFSRSDSSATFVEAWPHKQGGFIWKIPRGKKTEYGII
;
A
#
# COMPACT_ATOMS: atom_id res chain seq x y z
N MET A 1 0.47 8.47 -26.52
CA MET A 1 1.31 9.29 -25.63
C MET A 1 2.32 8.42 -24.92
N THR A 2 3.52 8.93 -24.70
CA THR A 2 4.54 8.37 -23.82
C THR A 2 4.37 8.95 -22.42
N ILE A 3 4.36 8.10 -21.39
CA ILE A 3 4.10 8.50 -20.01
C ILE A 3 5.19 7.93 -19.10
N ALA A 4 5.82 8.81 -18.33
CA ALA A 4 6.71 8.44 -17.23
C ALA A 4 5.94 8.42 -15.90
N ILE A 5 6.00 7.31 -15.18
CA ILE A 5 5.51 7.20 -13.80
C ILE A 5 6.70 7.07 -12.88
N ILE A 6 6.82 7.97 -11.91
CA ILE A 6 7.94 7.98 -10.97
C ILE A 6 7.50 7.30 -9.69
N GLY A 7 7.99 6.09 -9.42
CA GLY A 7 7.68 5.27 -8.25
C GLY A 7 6.85 4.03 -8.56
N ALA A 8 7.36 2.84 -8.19
CA ALA A 8 6.69 1.56 -8.34
C ALA A 8 6.01 1.08 -7.04
N GLY A 9 5.35 2.01 -6.34
CA GLY A 9 4.38 1.64 -5.30
C GLY A 9 3.06 1.18 -5.92
N ILE A 10 2.15 0.63 -5.11
CA ILE A 10 0.84 0.13 -5.57
C ILE A 10 0.10 1.10 -6.49
N THR A 11 0.12 2.39 -6.20
CA THR A 11 -0.53 3.43 -7.02
C THR A 11 0.12 3.57 -8.39
N GLY A 12 1.45 3.63 -8.46
CA GLY A 12 2.18 3.79 -9.71
C GLY A 12 2.05 2.55 -10.60
N LEU A 13 2.13 1.36 -10.00
CA LEU A 13 1.97 0.09 -10.71
C LEU A 13 0.55 -0.09 -11.24
N TYR A 14 -0.47 0.16 -10.40
CA TYR A 14 -1.86 0.06 -10.83
C TYR A 14 -2.18 1.08 -11.94
N LEU A 15 -1.69 2.31 -11.80
CA LEU A 15 -1.86 3.34 -12.82
C LEU A 15 -1.17 2.95 -14.13
N ALA A 16 0.06 2.40 -14.06
CA ALA A 16 0.77 1.93 -15.24
C ALA A 16 -0.03 0.87 -16.00
N TRP A 17 -0.51 -0.13 -15.26
CA TRP A 17 -1.37 -1.18 -15.81
C TRP A 17 -2.58 -0.59 -16.55
N LYS A 18 -3.35 0.31 -15.90
CA LYS A 18 -4.55 0.89 -16.49
C LYS A 18 -4.30 1.86 -17.63
N LEU A 19 -3.16 2.56 -17.64
CA LEU A 19 -2.79 3.44 -18.76
C LEU A 19 -2.36 2.65 -19.99
N VAL A 20 -1.68 1.51 -19.80
CA VAL A 20 -1.32 0.63 -20.91
C VAL A 20 -2.56 -0.02 -21.53
N GLU A 21 -3.52 -0.47 -20.72
CA GLU A 21 -4.83 -0.95 -21.22
C GLU A 21 -5.58 0.10 -22.05
N LYS A 22 -5.28 1.39 -21.85
CA LYS A 22 -5.84 2.51 -22.61
C LYS A 22 -4.99 2.90 -23.85
N GLY A 23 -3.97 2.12 -24.21
CA GLY A 23 -3.15 2.34 -25.39
C GLY A 23 -2.01 3.36 -25.22
N HIS A 24 -1.60 3.67 -23.99
CA HIS A 24 -0.45 4.52 -23.73
C HIS A 24 0.84 3.72 -23.59
N GLN A 25 1.97 4.30 -24.01
CA GLN A 25 3.29 3.74 -23.78
C GLN A 25 3.79 4.21 -22.41
N VAL A 26 3.91 3.31 -21.45
CA VAL A 26 4.21 3.67 -20.06
C VAL A 26 5.56 3.12 -19.62
N THR A 27 6.39 3.98 -19.05
CA THR A 27 7.61 3.59 -18.33
C THR A 27 7.48 3.96 -16.85
N VAL A 28 7.68 3.01 -15.97
CA VAL A 28 7.72 3.19 -14.51
C VAL A 28 9.17 3.17 -14.05
N PHE A 29 9.58 4.18 -13.29
CA PHE A 29 10.91 4.27 -12.70
C PHE A 29 10.85 4.00 -11.19
N GLU A 30 11.64 3.05 -10.71
CA GLU A 30 11.75 2.71 -9.29
C GLU A 30 13.20 2.85 -8.82
N LYS A 31 13.39 3.61 -7.74
CA LYS A 31 14.72 3.86 -7.16
C LYS A 31 15.33 2.61 -6.52
N LYS A 32 14.50 1.69 -6.03
CA LYS A 32 14.96 0.46 -5.38
C LYS A 32 15.35 -0.61 -6.39
N GLU A 33 16.11 -1.58 -5.91
CA GLU A 33 16.49 -2.77 -6.68
C GLU A 33 15.36 -3.79 -6.90
N LYS A 34 14.31 -3.71 -6.09
CA LYS A 34 13.17 -4.63 -6.09
C LYS A 34 11.87 -3.86 -5.86
N ILE A 35 10.79 -4.41 -6.39
CA ILE A 35 9.42 -3.92 -6.15
C ILE A 35 8.94 -4.42 -4.78
N GLY A 36 8.17 -3.57 -4.11
CA GLY A 36 7.46 -3.92 -2.88
C GLY A 36 7.84 -3.03 -1.70
N LYS A 37 6.82 -2.59 -0.97
CA LYS A 37 6.99 -1.87 0.29
C LYS A 37 7.00 -2.83 1.48
N GLU A 38 7.96 -2.62 2.39
CA GLU A 38 8.13 -3.46 3.59
C GLU A 38 7.28 -2.97 4.78
N ALA A 39 7.01 -1.66 4.86
CA ALA A 39 6.26 -1.06 5.97
C ALA A 39 4.84 -0.67 5.56
N CYS A 40 3.88 -1.56 5.81
CA CYS A 40 2.43 -1.32 5.80
C CYS A 40 1.67 -2.56 6.32
N SER A 41 0.63 -2.33 7.10
CA SER A 41 -0.23 -3.36 7.67
C SER A 41 -1.07 -4.14 6.65
N GLY A 42 -1.19 -3.69 5.40
CA GLY A 42 -1.90 -4.43 4.35
C GLY A 42 -3.33 -4.86 4.70
N LEU A 43 -4.03 -4.05 5.50
CA LEU A 43 -5.44 -4.25 5.83
C LEU A 43 -6.27 -3.41 4.86
N PHE A 44 -7.02 -4.08 3.99
CA PHE A 44 -7.79 -3.43 2.91
C PHE A 44 -9.25 -3.82 2.97
N SER A 45 -10.16 -2.95 2.53
CA SER A 45 -11.55 -3.38 2.28
C SER A 45 -11.57 -4.43 1.15
N GLU A 46 -12.53 -5.35 1.21
CA GLU A 46 -12.77 -6.34 0.13
C GLU A 46 -12.97 -5.71 -1.25
N ARG A 47 -13.34 -4.43 -1.32
CA ARG A 47 -13.39 -3.63 -2.56
C ARG A 47 -12.11 -3.65 -3.37
N ILE A 48 -10.95 -3.94 -2.76
CA ILE A 48 -9.70 -4.11 -3.51
C ILE A 48 -9.80 -5.18 -4.60
N LEU A 49 -10.64 -6.20 -4.39
CA LEU A 49 -10.88 -7.29 -5.34
C LEU A 49 -11.60 -6.81 -6.60
N ASP A 50 -12.36 -5.72 -6.53
CA ASP A 50 -13.01 -5.10 -7.71
C ASP A 50 -11.97 -4.45 -8.63
N PHE A 51 -10.86 -3.97 -8.06
CA PHE A 51 -9.78 -3.32 -8.80
C PHE A 51 -8.71 -4.31 -9.25
N ILE A 52 -8.38 -5.29 -8.41
CA ILE A 52 -7.32 -6.28 -8.62
C ILE A 52 -7.86 -7.67 -8.24
N PRO A 53 -8.70 -8.31 -9.08
CA PRO A 53 -9.33 -9.59 -8.77
C PRO A 53 -8.32 -10.70 -8.40
N GLU A 54 -7.17 -10.74 -9.07
CA GLU A 54 -6.10 -11.71 -8.85
C GLU A 54 -5.48 -11.62 -7.45
N SER A 55 -5.71 -10.53 -6.71
CA SER A 55 -5.24 -10.36 -5.34
C SER A 55 -5.97 -11.25 -4.33
N GLN A 56 -7.09 -11.88 -4.73
CA GLN A 56 -7.83 -12.83 -3.89
C GLN A 56 -6.94 -13.96 -3.36
N LYS A 57 -5.96 -14.42 -4.15
CA LYS A 57 -5.01 -15.48 -3.75
C LYS A 57 -4.02 -15.07 -2.66
N LEU A 58 -3.92 -13.76 -2.37
CA LEU A 58 -2.98 -13.20 -1.41
C LEU A 58 -3.62 -12.92 -0.04
N ILE A 59 -4.90 -13.26 0.14
CA ILE A 59 -5.63 -13.05 1.39
C ILE A 59 -5.08 -13.99 2.46
N GLN A 60 -4.51 -13.42 3.51
CA GLN A 60 -3.95 -14.14 4.66
C GLN A 60 -4.97 -14.33 5.79
N ASN A 61 -5.89 -13.37 5.95
CA ASN A 61 -6.96 -13.40 6.94
C ASN A 61 -8.13 -12.47 6.52
N GLN A 62 -9.31 -12.70 7.09
CA GLN A 62 -10.50 -11.84 6.94
C GLN A 62 -10.92 -11.27 8.30
N ILE A 63 -11.20 -9.98 8.33
CA ILE A 63 -11.54 -9.20 9.52
C ILE A 63 -12.97 -8.67 9.36
N GLU A 64 -13.80 -8.92 10.35
CA GLU A 64 -15.23 -8.59 10.36
C GLU A 64 -15.58 -7.44 11.31
N TYR A 65 -14.74 -7.18 12.30
CA TYR A 65 -14.96 -6.11 13.27
C TYR A 65 -13.66 -5.58 13.89
N CYS A 66 -13.75 -4.42 14.52
CA CYS A 66 -12.69 -3.82 15.32
C CYS A 66 -13.14 -3.68 16.78
N LEU A 67 -12.24 -4.02 17.71
CA LEU A 67 -12.38 -3.67 19.13
C LEU A 67 -11.55 -2.41 19.41
N ILE A 68 -12.19 -1.35 19.87
CA ILE A 68 -11.54 -0.11 20.28
C ILE A 68 -11.53 -0.03 21.79
N HIS A 69 -10.35 -0.08 22.39
CA HIS A 69 -10.15 -0.16 23.82
C HIS A 69 -9.85 1.22 24.41
N PHE A 70 -10.78 1.75 25.20
CA PHE A 70 -10.59 2.93 26.04
C PHE A 70 -10.33 2.50 27.49
N PRO A 71 -9.75 3.36 28.36
CA PRO A 71 -9.41 2.99 29.74
C PRO A 71 -10.55 2.39 30.57
N LYS A 72 -11.80 2.74 30.28
CA LYS A 72 -12.98 2.28 31.03
C LYS A 72 -13.98 1.45 30.22
N ARG A 73 -13.80 1.33 28.90
CA ARG A 73 -14.76 0.65 28.02
C ARG A 73 -14.11 0.14 26.74
N THR A 74 -14.62 -0.96 26.22
CA THR A 74 -14.28 -1.45 24.88
C THR A 74 -15.49 -1.28 23.96
N LEU A 75 -15.30 -0.62 22.83
CA LEU A 75 -16.32 -0.51 21.79
C LEU A 75 -16.08 -1.59 20.74
N LYS A 76 -17.13 -2.33 20.36
CA LYS A 76 -17.09 -3.26 19.23
C LYS A 76 -17.74 -2.60 18.02
N ILE A 77 -16.96 -2.38 16.97
CA ILE A 77 -17.46 -1.83 15.70
C ILE A 77 -17.47 -2.97 14.68
N LYS A 78 -18.68 -3.45 14.34
CA LYS A 78 -18.86 -4.40 13.23
C LYS A 78 -18.81 -3.64 11.91
N PHE A 79 -18.04 -4.15 10.96
CA PHE A 79 -17.94 -3.55 9.64
C PHE A 79 -19.16 -3.95 8.78
N SER A 80 -19.55 -3.09 7.84
CA SER A 80 -20.61 -3.39 6.88
C SER A 80 -20.19 -4.38 5.79
N GLY A 81 -18.88 -4.51 5.57
CA GLY A 81 -18.27 -5.50 4.69
C GLY A 81 -17.00 -6.06 5.34
N LYS A 82 -16.23 -6.83 4.59
CA LYS A 82 -15.01 -7.46 5.12
C LYS A 82 -13.76 -6.62 4.87
N PHE A 83 -12.81 -6.72 5.80
CA PHE A 83 -11.44 -6.28 5.59
C PHE A 83 -10.54 -7.50 5.40
N LEU A 84 -9.59 -7.39 4.48
CA LEU A 84 -8.67 -8.43 4.06
C LEU A 84 -7.27 -8.07 4.55
N VAL A 85 -6.64 -9.02 5.21
CA VAL A 85 -5.22 -8.92 5.57
C VAL A 85 -4.42 -9.51 4.42
N VAL A 86 -3.62 -8.67 3.76
CA VAL A 86 -2.85 -9.02 2.56
C VAL A 86 -1.38 -8.67 2.78
N ASN A 87 -0.47 -9.49 2.24
CA ASN A 87 0.95 -9.15 2.21
C ASN A 87 1.19 -8.05 1.16
N ARG A 88 1.67 -6.89 1.61
CA ARG A 88 1.94 -5.73 0.75
C ARG A 88 3.02 -5.96 -0.27
N PHE A 89 4.07 -6.69 0.10
CA PHE A 89 5.13 -7.04 -0.82
C PHE A 89 4.60 -7.92 -1.96
N GLU A 90 3.80 -8.94 -1.64
CA GLU A 90 3.20 -9.83 -2.63
C GLU A 90 2.18 -9.11 -3.52
N LEU A 91 1.37 -8.20 -2.94
CA LEU A 91 0.40 -7.40 -3.70
C LEU A 91 1.11 -6.47 -4.68
N ASP A 92 2.11 -5.72 -4.23
CA ASP A 92 2.86 -4.80 -5.11
C ASP A 92 3.52 -5.60 -6.26
N ASN A 93 4.12 -6.77 -5.98
CA ASN A 93 4.73 -7.62 -7.02
C ASN A 93 3.70 -8.25 -7.96
N LEU A 94 2.51 -8.62 -7.47
CA LEU A 94 1.41 -9.09 -8.31
C LEU A 94 1.01 -8.02 -9.33
N VAL A 95 0.79 -6.79 -8.86
CA VAL A 95 0.37 -5.68 -9.74
C VAL A 95 1.48 -5.27 -10.70
N ALA A 96 2.75 -5.35 -10.27
CA ALA A 96 3.87 -5.15 -11.18
C ALA A 96 3.85 -6.14 -12.35
N LYS A 97 3.65 -7.43 -12.05
CA LYS A 97 3.53 -8.46 -13.09
C LYS A 97 2.33 -8.21 -14.02
N LEU A 98 1.19 -7.77 -13.48
CA LEU A 98 0.02 -7.40 -14.29
C LEU A 98 0.34 -6.22 -15.22
N ALA A 99 1.05 -5.20 -14.71
CA ALA A 99 1.47 -4.05 -15.50
C ALA A 99 2.45 -4.45 -16.62
N GLU A 100 3.50 -5.22 -16.30
CA GLU A 100 4.48 -5.71 -17.28
C GLU A 100 3.85 -6.59 -18.35
N ASN A 101 3.01 -7.54 -17.95
CA ASN A 101 2.27 -8.41 -18.87
C ASN A 101 1.35 -7.62 -19.82
N SER A 102 0.85 -6.47 -19.37
CA SER A 102 0.04 -5.59 -20.21
C SER A 102 0.88 -4.76 -21.18
N GLY A 103 2.19 -4.62 -20.93
CA GLY A 103 3.14 -3.88 -21.78
C GLY A 103 3.81 -2.68 -21.10
N ALA A 104 3.62 -2.46 -19.79
CA ALA A 104 4.36 -1.42 -19.08
C ALA A 104 5.83 -1.79 -18.94
N LYS A 105 6.74 -0.84 -19.19
CA LYS A 105 8.17 -1.02 -18.92
C LYS A 105 8.48 -0.59 -17.50
N ILE A 106 9.03 -1.46 -16.67
CA ILE A 106 9.48 -1.11 -15.31
C ILE A 106 11.01 -1.08 -15.27
N ILE A 107 11.58 0.03 -14.82
CA ILE A 107 13.04 0.24 -14.70
C ILE A 107 13.38 0.39 -13.22
N LEU A 108 14.04 -0.61 -12.66
CA LEU A 108 14.53 -0.64 -11.28
C LEU A 108 15.89 0.07 -11.17
N LYS A 109 16.32 0.34 -9.93
CA LYS A 109 17.58 1.07 -9.61
C LYS A 109 17.68 2.42 -10.32
N SER A 110 16.54 3.04 -10.62
CA SER A 110 16.46 4.33 -11.31
C SER A 110 15.99 5.41 -10.33
N GLN A 111 16.95 6.11 -9.74
CA GLN A 111 16.65 7.25 -8.89
C GLN A 111 16.43 8.51 -9.73
N ILE A 112 15.22 9.05 -9.65
CA ILE A 112 14.81 10.26 -10.35
C ILE A 112 14.91 11.45 -9.37
N ASN A 113 15.79 12.39 -9.68
CA ASN A 113 16.01 13.61 -8.89
C ASN A 113 15.35 14.86 -9.51
N SER A 114 15.02 14.79 -10.80
CA SER A 114 14.28 15.81 -11.56
C SER A 114 13.34 15.12 -12.55
N PRO A 115 12.24 15.76 -12.99
CA PRO A 115 11.32 15.17 -13.96
C PRO A 115 12.07 14.76 -15.25
N PRO A 116 11.92 13.50 -15.73
CA PRO A 116 12.63 13.03 -16.92
C PRO A 116 12.10 13.68 -18.21
N GLU A 117 12.99 14.00 -19.13
CA GLU A 117 12.65 14.53 -20.45
C GLU A 117 12.19 13.43 -21.43
N GLY A 118 11.59 13.82 -22.56
CA GLY A 118 11.20 12.89 -23.63
C GLY A 118 9.87 12.15 -23.43
N PHE A 119 9.08 12.55 -22.44
CA PHE A 119 7.74 12.02 -22.18
C PHE A 119 6.68 13.09 -22.38
N ASP A 120 5.54 12.72 -22.97
CA ASP A 120 4.38 13.63 -23.12
C ASP A 120 3.81 14.02 -21.74
N LYS A 121 3.86 13.09 -20.78
CA LYS A 121 3.41 13.31 -19.40
C LYS A 121 4.30 12.62 -18.37
N ILE A 122 4.41 13.25 -17.21
CA ILE A 122 5.11 12.74 -16.03
C ILE A 122 4.12 12.69 -14.87
N ILE A 123 4.04 11.56 -14.18
CA ILE A 123 3.14 11.36 -13.04
C ILE A 123 3.96 10.95 -11.81
N GLY A 124 3.91 11.77 -10.77
CA GLY A 124 4.57 11.51 -9.49
C GLY A 124 3.79 10.49 -8.65
N CYS A 125 4.34 9.27 -8.51
CA CYS A 125 3.86 8.20 -7.63
C CYS A 125 4.94 7.78 -6.62
N ASP A 126 5.85 8.70 -6.30
CA ASP A 126 7.14 8.51 -5.62
C ASP A 126 7.06 8.64 -4.10
N GLY A 127 5.84 8.49 -3.57
CA GLY A 127 5.55 8.37 -2.14
C GLY A 127 5.69 9.68 -1.35
N GLN A 128 5.73 9.54 -0.02
CA GLN A 128 5.63 10.68 0.90
C GLN A 128 6.74 11.74 0.69
N ASN A 129 7.94 11.30 0.30
CA ASN A 129 9.11 12.18 0.07
C ASN A 129 9.16 12.82 -1.32
N SER A 130 8.09 12.64 -2.13
CA SER A 130 7.95 12.97 -3.55
C SER A 130 8.89 14.07 -4.05
N VAL A 131 9.79 13.67 -4.94
CA VAL A 131 10.68 14.55 -5.72
C VAL A 131 9.85 15.35 -6.72
N ILE A 132 8.88 14.72 -7.38
CA ILE A 132 8.04 15.39 -8.38
C ILE A 132 7.19 16.50 -7.75
N ARG A 133 6.64 16.28 -6.55
CA ARG A 133 5.94 17.33 -5.80
C ARG A 133 6.86 18.53 -5.52
N LYS A 134 8.10 18.25 -5.09
CA LYS A 134 9.10 19.29 -4.78
C LYS A 134 9.51 20.07 -6.03
N SER A 135 9.71 19.41 -7.18
CA SER A 135 10.06 20.09 -8.43
C SER A 135 8.94 21.02 -8.93
N LEU A 136 7.70 20.77 -8.53
CA LEU A 136 6.55 21.64 -8.83
C LEU A 136 6.36 22.79 -7.82
N GLY A 137 7.21 22.92 -6.80
CA GLY A 137 7.07 23.94 -5.76
C GLY A 137 5.84 23.75 -4.86
N LEU A 138 5.26 22.54 -4.84
CA LEU A 138 4.06 22.25 -4.05
C LEU A 138 4.40 22.06 -2.56
N PRO A 139 3.47 22.42 -1.64
CA PRO A 139 3.73 22.36 -0.21
C PRO A 139 4.02 20.94 0.28
N SER A 140 4.85 20.84 1.32
CA SER A 140 5.12 19.55 1.97
C SER A 140 3.97 19.15 2.90
N PRO A 141 3.60 17.86 2.94
CA PRO A 141 2.59 17.38 3.87
C PRO A 141 3.16 17.31 5.30
N THR A 142 2.26 17.27 6.28
CA THR A 142 2.61 16.91 7.66
C THR A 142 2.78 15.40 7.78
N TYR A 143 3.81 14.95 8.51
CA TYR A 143 4.12 13.54 8.67
C TYR A 143 3.79 13.03 10.08
N ARG A 144 3.44 11.75 10.19
CA ARG A 144 3.43 10.99 11.44
C ARG A 144 4.38 9.81 11.29
N LEU A 145 5.13 9.51 12.33
CA LEU A 145 5.98 8.33 12.36
C LEU A 145 5.15 7.14 12.84
N ALA A 146 5.20 6.05 12.09
CA ALA A 146 4.58 4.79 12.47
C ALA A 146 5.63 3.70 12.61
N ILE A 147 5.47 2.84 13.62
CA ILE A 147 6.32 1.68 13.86
C ILE A 147 5.42 0.44 13.86
N GLN A 148 5.88 -0.65 13.24
CA GLN A 148 5.21 -1.94 13.25
C GLN A 148 6.19 -3.05 13.63
N GLY A 149 5.70 -4.06 14.35
CA GLY A 149 6.44 -5.24 14.78
C GLY A 149 5.62 -6.51 14.60
N PHE A 150 6.29 -7.63 14.33
CA PHE A 150 5.65 -8.91 14.04
C PHE A 150 6.12 -9.97 15.04
N PHE A 151 5.17 -10.70 15.62
CA PHE A 151 5.43 -11.77 16.57
C PHE A 151 4.88 -13.10 16.03
N SER A 152 5.69 -14.15 16.09
CA SER A 152 5.30 -15.51 15.72
C SER A 152 4.49 -16.15 16.84
N ARG A 153 3.23 -15.75 16.96
CA ARG A 153 2.22 -16.36 17.82
C ARG A 153 0.98 -16.64 16.98
N SER A 154 0.46 -17.87 17.03
CA SER A 154 -0.75 -18.23 16.31
C SER A 154 -1.97 -17.67 17.03
N ASP A 155 -2.56 -16.63 16.46
CA ASP A 155 -3.93 -16.18 16.76
C ASP A 155 -4.76 -16.34 15.48
N SER A 156 -4.67 -17.54 14.88
CA SER A 156 -5.07 -17.78 13.50
C SER A 156 -6.58 -17.81 13.26
N SER A 157 -7.38 -17.88 14.32
CA SER A 157 -8.85 -17.88 14.25
C SER A 157 -9.47 -16.50 14.50
N ALA A 158 -8.68 -15.49 14.89
CA ALA A 158 -9.21 -14.17 15.18
C ALA A 158 -9.64 -13.45 13.88
N THR A 159 -10.92 -13.13 13.79
CA THR A 159 -11.54 -12.37 12.69
C THR A 159 -11.74 -10.89 13.05
N PHE A 160 -10.94 -10.35 13.97
CA PHE A 160 -11.04 -8.98 14.43
C PHE A 160 -9.68 -8.33 14.61
N VAL A 161 -9.66 -7.01 14.54
CA VAL A 161 -8.49 -6.19 14.88
C VAL A 161 -8.76 -5.44 16.18
N GLU A 162 -7.71 -5.04 16.87
CA GLU A 162 -7.81 -4.26 18.10
C GLU A 162 -7.08 -2.93 17.91
N ALA A 163 -7.62 -1.87 18.51
CA ALA A 163 -7.03 -0.54 18.50
C ALA A 163 -7.12 0.14 19.88
N TRP A 164 -6.06 0.84 20.27
CA TRP A 164 -5.97 1.63 21.50
C TRP A 164 -5.63 3.08 21.14
N PRO A 165 -6.58 4.03 21.21
CA PRO A 165 -6.32 5.43 20.92
C PRO A 165 -5.39 6.05 21.97
N HIS A 166 -4.46 6.90 21.53
CA HIS A 166 -3.54 7.60 22.41
C HIS A 166 -4.01 9.05 22.66
N LYS A 167 -3.87 9.53 23.90
CA LYS A 167 -4.40 10.85 24.32
C LYS A 167 -3.78 12.04 23.57
N GLN A 168 -2.53 11.90 23.14
CA GLN A 168 -1.81 12.94 22.38
C GLN A 168 -2.04 12.82 20.85
N GLY A 169 -3.05 12.04 20.44
CA GLY A 169 -3.29 11.67 19.05
C GLY A 169 -2.58 10.37 18.66
N GLY A 170 -3.07 9.75 17.60
CA GLY A 170 -2.57 8.45 17.15
C GLY A 170 -3.23 7.26 17.85
N PHE A 171 -2.73 6.05 17.58
CA PHE A 171 -3.24 4.82 18.18
C PHE A 171 -2.26 3.65 18.02
N ILE A 172 -2.38 2.68 18.92
CA ILE A 172 -1.76 1.36 18.80
C ILE A 172 -2.74 0.43 18.11
N TRP A 173 -2.27 -0.49 17.27
CA TRP A 173 -3.11 -1.53 16.67
C TRP A 173 -2.52 -2.93 16.89
N LYS A 174 -3.40 -3.94 16.82
CA LYS A 174 -3.06 -5.36 16.73
C LYS A 174 -3.86 -5.99 15.59
N ILE A 175 -3.16 -6.66 14.67
CA ILE A 175 -3.77 -7.33 13.51
C ILE A 175 -3.36 -8.82 13.51
N PRO A 176 -4.33 -9.76 13.56
CA PRO A 176 -4.05 -11.17 13.38
C PRO A 176 -3.80 -11.50 11.90
N ARG A 177 -2.63 -12.05 11.59
CA ARG A 177 -2.19 -12.40 10.22
C ARG A 177 -2.08 -13.92 10.03
N GLY A 178 -2.93 -14.70 10.69
CA GLY A 178 -2.85 -16.16 10.68
C GLY A 178 -1.70 -16.67 11.55
N LYS A 179 -0.52 -16.87 10.95
CA LYS A 179 0.68 -17.42 11.63
C LYS A 179 1.45 -16.39 12.47
N LYS A 180 1.16 -15.10 12.29
CA LYS A 180 1.83 -13.99 12.98
C LYS A 180 0.79 -13.02 13.51
N THR A 181 1.16 -12.30 14.55
CA THR A 181 0.43 -11.12 15.01
C THR A 181 1.28 -9.89 14.72
N GLU A 182 0.68 -8.91 14.06
CA GLU A 182 1.26 -7.59 13.87
C GLU A 182 0.80 -6.66 14.98
N TYR A 183 1.72 -5.87 15.51
CA TYR A 183 1.44 -4.74 16.37
C TYR A 183 2.02 -3.48 15.73
N GLY A 184 1.41 -2.33 15.97
CA GLY A 184 2.06 -1.08 15.61
C GLY A 184 1.49 0.12 16.34
N ILE A 185 2.14 1.27 16.14
CA ILE A 185 1.80 2.56 16.74
C ILE A 185 2.04 3.68 15.73
N ILE A 186 1.18 4.70 15.74
CA ILE A 186 1.26 5.94 14.94
C ILE A 186 0.75 7.13 15.75
#